data_AF-A0A3D2IFK8-F1
#
_entry.id   AF-A0A3D2IFK8-F1
#
_cell.length_a   1.000
_cell.length_b   1.000
_cell.length_c   1.000
_cell.angle_alpha   90.00
_cell.angle_beta   90.00
_cell.angle_gamma   90.00
#
_symmetry.space_group_name_H-M   'P 1'
#
loop_
_entity.id
_entity.type
_entity.pdbx_description
1 polymer ?
#
loop_
_entity_poly.entity_id
_entity_poly.type
_entity_poly.pdbx_seq_one_letter_code
_entity_poly.pdbx_strand_id
1 'polypeptide(L)'
;MAEQYETLEEFLDAEEIEQQDEDTLLWVALGLAYGIDVFASRIEREIAVLRGSGVGDRAIIQILSDDLRTGGRIFGEFRNTIKRGIVGGIMQGFRVGQDNIYGDNVMMRWVSVGSPKICGDCASRIGQIDTWENWQAAGLPASGFSVCKENCYCQLIPEDIPIDDKVIVQGVGGIESSR
;
A
#
# COMPACT_ATOMS: atom_id res chain seq x y z
N MET A 1 -0.42 21.39 -22.77
CA MET A 1 0.24 21.02 -21.49
C MET A 1 -0.29 21.87 -20.31
N ALA A 2 -1.51 22.43 -20.38
CA ALA A 2 -2.06 23.27 -19.31
C ALA A 2 -3.48 22.86 -18.84
N GLU A 3 -4.17 21.94 -19.53
CA GLU A 3 -5.56 21.55 -19.22
C GLU A 3 -5.68 20.36 -18.23
N GLN A 4 -4.57 19.80 -17.76
CA GLN A 4 -4.60 18.67 -16.80
C GLN A 4 -4.54 19.09 -15.33
N TYR A 5 -4.25 20.36 -15.04
CA TYR A 5 -4.12 20.85 -13.66
C TYR A 5 -5.39 21.50 -13.11
N GLU A 6 -6.37 21.81 -13.96
CA GLU A 6 -7.63 22.47 -13.58
C GLU A 6 -8.60 21.53 -12.86
N THR A 7 -8.40 20.21 -12.97
CA THR A 7 -9.29 19.19 -12.39
C THR A 7 -8.90 18.72 -11.00
N LEU A 8 -7.68 18.99 -10.52
CA LEU A 8 -7.25 18.49 -9.21
C LEU A 8 -7.75 19.40 -8.07
N GLU A 9 -7.68 20.72 -8.26
CA GLU A 9 -8.19 21.71 -7.30
C GLU A 9 -9.73 21.66 -7.22
N GLU A 10 -10.40 21.54 -8.37
CA GLU A 10 -11.87 21.43 -8.41
C GLU A 10 -12.38 20.10 -7.82
N PHE A 11 -11.58 19.02 -7.88
CA PHE A 11 -11.90 17.75 -7.22
C PHE A 11 -11.69 17.82 -5.70
N LEU A 12 -10.69 18.59 -5.24
CA LEU A 12 -10.42 18.79 -3.80
C LEU A 12 -11.44 19.73 -3.15
N ASP A 13 -12.02 20.67 -3.92
CA ASP A 13 -13.01 21.65 -3.43
C ASP A 13 -14.46 21.12 -3.42
N ALA A 14 -14.76 19.98 -4.07
CA ALA A 14 -16.12 19.46 -4.22
C ALA A 14 -16.58 18.51 -3.10
N GLU A 15 -15.65 17.99 -2.29
CA GLU A 15 -15.93 17.23 -1.07
C GLU A 15 -15.42 18.06 0.11
N GLU A 16 -16.25 18.31 1.13
CA GLU A 16 -15.73 18.69 2.44
C GLU A 16 -14.83 17.53 2.89
N ILE A 17 -13.53 17.66 2.67
CA ILE A 17 -12.54 16.69 3.16
C ILE A 17 -12.67 16.72 4.68
N GLU A 18 -13.32 15.70 5.25
CA GLU A 18 -13.45 15.58 6.69
C GLU A 18 -12.03 15.49 7.29
N GLN A 19 -11.84 15.97 8.53
CA GLN A 19 -10.52 16.03 9.18
C GLN A 19 -9.77 14.68 9.18
N GLN A 20 -10.52 13.58 9.12
CA GLN A 20 -10.03 12.22 9.01
C GLN A 20 -9.46 11.84 7.62
N ASP A 21 -9.99 12.43 6.55
CA ASP A 21 -9.45 12.29 5.19
C ASP A 21 -8.14 13.10 5.06
N GLU A 22 -8.08 14.28 5.68
CA GLU A 22 -6.84 15.05 5.79
C GLU A 22 -5.75 14.27 6.52
N ASP A 23 -6.10 13.61 7.63
CA ASP A 23 -5.17 12.76 8.38
C ASP A 23 -4.68 11.57 7.54
N THR A 24 -5.57 10.94 6.76
CA THR A 24 -5.19 9.84 5.87
C THR A 24 -4.22 10.31 4.78
N LEU A 25 -4.50 11.44 4.15
CA LEU A 25 -3.63 12.06 3.15
C LEU A 25 -2.27 12.46 3.76
N LEU A 26 -2.27 13.00 4.97
CA LEU A 26 -1.06 13.36 5.70
C LEU A 26 -0.19 12.14 5.99
N TRP A 27 -0.78 11.02 6.43
CA TRP A 27 -0.06 9.76 6.65
C TRP A 27 0.57 9.20 5.37
N VAL A 28 -0.16 9.25 4.25
CA VAL A 28 0.37 8.84 2.93
C VAL A 28 1.52 9.75 2.53
N ALA A 29 1.35 11.06 2.64
CA ALA A 29 2.38 12.05 2.30
C ALA A 29 3.65 11.86 3.14
N LEU A 30 3.50 11.63 4.45
CA LEU A 30 4.62 11.36 5.36
C LEU A 30 5.35 10.06 4.98
N GLY A 31 4.60 8.99 4.68
CA GLY A 31 5.17 7.72 4.24
C GLY A 31 5.95 7.83 2.93
N LEU A 32 5.45 8.62 1.98
CA LEU A 32 6.13 8.91 0.71
C LEU A 32 7.39 9.76 0.93
N ALA A 33 7.31 10.80 1.76
CA ALA A 33 8.46 11.66 2.09
C ALA A 33 9.59 10.84 2.72
N TYR A 34 9.27 9.99 3.70
CA TYR A 34 10.23 9.07 4.30
C TYR A 34 10.81 8.10 3.26
N GLY A 35 9.97 7.59 2.35
CA GLY A 35 10.42 6.73 1.24
C GLY A 35 11.42 7.41 0.30
N ILE A 36 11.25 8.71 0.05
CA ILE A 36 12.17 9.53 -0.76
C ILE A 36 13.52 9.70 -0.05
N ASP A 37 13.53 10.00 1.25
CA ASP A 37 14.77 10.17 2.02
C ASP A 37 15.61 8.87 2.06
N VAL A 38 14.94 7.74 2.28
CA VAL A 38 15.58 6.42 2.24
C VAL A 38 16.14 6.13 0.85
N PHE A 39 15.42 6.50 -0.20
CA PHE A 39 15.85 6.31 -1.57
C PHE A 39 17.08 7.16 -1.92
N ALA A 40 17.09 8.44 -1.55
CA ALA A 40 18.25 9.32 -1.72
C ALA A 40 19.49 8.75 -1.02
N SER A 41 19.33 8.33 0.24
CA SER A 41 20.40 7.70 1.02
C SER A 41 20.95 6.42 0.37
N ARG A 42 20.09 5.64 -0.29
CA ARG A 42 20.50 4.42 -1.02
C ARG A 42 21.30 4.73 -2.27
N ILE A 43 20.92 5.77 -3.03
CA ILE A 43 21.69 6.22 -4.20
C ILE A 43 23.09 6.64 -3.74
N GLU A 44 23.18 7.49 -2.71
CA GLU A 44 24.47 7.98 -2.21
C GLU A 44 25.37 6.83 -1.74
N ARG A 45 24.80 5.87 -1.00
CA ARG A 45 25.51 4.67 -0.56
C ARG A 45 26.01 3.83 -1.73
N GLU A 46 25.19 3.62 -2.76
CA GLU A 46 25.60 2.83 -3.92
C GLU A 46 26.75 3.50 -4.67
N ILE A 47 26.67 4.81 -4.90
CA ILE A 47 27.73 5.59 -5.53
C ILE A 47 29.03 5.45 -4.73
N ALA A 48 28.96 5.55 -3.39
CA ALA A 48 30.13 5.40 -2.52
C ALA A 48 30.77 4.00 -2.63
N VAL A 49 29.96 2.93 -2.64
CA VAL A 49 30.44 1.55 -2.81
C VAL A 49 31.09 1.34 -4.17
N LEU A 50 30.46 1.82 -5.24
CA LEU A 50 30.99 1.68 -6.59
C LEU A 50 32.30 2.46 -6.76
N ARG A 51 32.38 3.69 -6.24
CA ARG A 51 33.63 4.47 -6.22
C ARG A 51 34.72 3.78 -5.41
N GLY A 52 34.38 3.26 -4.22
CA GLY A 52 35.31 2.50 -3.38
C GLY A 52 35.84 1.23 -4.07
N SER A 53 35.09 0.70 -5.03
CA SER A 53 35.47 -0.45 -5.86
C SER A 53 36.23 -0.05 -7.15
N GLY A 54 36.58 1.22 -7.31
CA GLY A 54 37.32 1.74 -8.47
C GLY A 54 36.47 1.95 -9.73
N VAL A 55 35.14 1.92 -9.62
CA VAL A 55 34.24 2.18 -10.76
C VAL A 55 34.26 3.67 -11.08
N GLY A 56 34.56 4.03 -12.34
CA GLY A 56 34.56 5.42 -12.78
C GLY A 56 33.15 6.00 -12.93
N ASP A 57 33.01 7.31 -12.73
CA ASP A 57 31.70 8.00 -12.68
C ASP A 57 30.81 7.73 -13.91
N ARG A 58 31.38 7.63 -15.12
CA ARG A 58 30.60 7.32 -16.34
C ARG A 58 29.97 5.93 -16.30
N ALA A 59 30.66 4.96 -15.72
CA ALA A 59 30.13 3.61 -15.54
C ALA A 59 29.07 3.57 -14.43
N ILE A 60 29.27 4.34 -13.35
CA ILE A 60 28.25 4.51 -12.28
C ILE A 60 26.95 5.09 -12.85
N ILE A 61 27.04 6.12 -13.70
CA ILE A 61 25.86 6.71 -14.36
C ILE A 61 25.12 5.65 -15.19
N GLN A 62 25.84 4.80 -15.92
CA GLN A 62 25.20 3.74 -16.71
C GLN A 62 24.53 2.69 -15.82
N ILE A 63 25.20 2.23 -14.76
CA ILE A 63 24.64 1.27 -13.80
C ILE A 63 23.33 1.81 -13.20
N LEU A 64 23.31 3.07 -12.74
CA LEU A 64 22.11 3.67 -12.16
C LEU A 64 21.02 3.90 -13.22
N SER A 65 21.39 4.27 -14.45
CA SER A 65 20.45 4.44 -15.56
C SER A 65 19.81 3.11 -15.96
N ASP A 66 20.59 2.03 -15.96
CA ASP A 66 20.10 0.68 -16.25
C ASP A 66 19.22 0.15 -15.12
N ASP A 67 19.57 0.39 -13.86
CA ASP A 67 18.73 0.06 -12.69
C ASP A 67 17.37 0.79 -12.79
N LEU A 68 17.36 2.08 -13.13
CA LEU A 68 16.12 2.82 -13.36
C LEU A 68 15.28 2.22 -14.49
N ARG A 69 15.88 1.96 -15.65
CA ARG A 69 15.16 1.47 -16.85
C ARG A 69 14.58 0.07 -16.66
N THR A 70 15.32 -0.79 -15.97
CA THR A 70 14.94 -2.19 -15.78
C THR A 70 14.11 -2.41 -14.52
N GLY A 71 13.98 -1.41 -13.66
CA GLY A 71 13.39 -1.58 -12.33
C GLY A 71 14.26 -2.50 -11.48
N GLY A 72 15.58 -2.28 -11.52
CA GLY A 72 16.58 -2.98 -10.74
C GLY A 72 16.42 -2.74 -9.24
N ARG A 73 17.44 -3.09 -8.46
CA ARG A 73 17.31 -3.15 -7.00
C ARG A 73 16.91 -1.81 -6.41
N ILE A 74 17.56 -0.71 -6.77
CA ILE A 74 17.38 0.59 -6.10
C ILE A 74 16.04 1.22 -6.52
N PHE A 75 15.83 1.37 -7.82
CA PHE A 75 14.63 2.03 -8.36
C PHE A 75 13.40 1.12 -8.29
N GLY A 76 13.57 -0.20 -8.37
CA GLY A 76 12.50 -1.19 -8.16
C GLY A 76 12.03 -1.22 -6.70
N GLU A 77 12.95 -1.16 -5.73
CA GLU A 77 12.60 -1.04 -4.31
C GLU A 77 11.82 0.26 -4.03
N PHE A 78 12.26 1.39 -4.61
CA PHE A 78 11.56 2.67 -4.48
C PHE A 78 10.14 2.62 -5.08
N ARG A 79 10.00 2.10 -6.31
CA ARG A 79 8.70 1.86 -6.93
C ARG A 79 7.79 1.01 -6.04
N ASN A 80 8.34 -0.04 -5.42
CA ASN A 80 7.58 -0.88 -4.50
C ASN A 80 7.18 -0.12 -3.24
N THR A 81 8.05 0.73 -2.68
CA THR A 81 7.70 1.60 -1.54
C THR A 81 6.57 2.57 -1.87
N ILE A 82 6.58 3.21 -3.05
CA ILE A 82 5.47 4.07 -3.48
C ILE A 82 4.17 3.28 -3.58
N LYS A 83 4.19 2.13 -4.28
CA LYS A 83 3.00 1.27 -4.41
C LYS A 83 2.44 0.87 -3.05
N ARG A 84 3.33 0.51 -2.11
CA ARG A 84 2.97 0.17 -0.74
C ARG A 84 2.33 1.35 0.00
N GLY A 85 2.88 2.54 -0.13
CA GLY A 85 2.31 3.76 0.47
C GLY A 85 0.90 4.07 -0.05
N ILE A 86 0.68 3.96 -1.36
CA ILE A 86 -0.64 4.17 -1.98
C ILE A 86 -1.65 3.12 -1.49
N VAL A 87 -1.26 1.83 -1.52
CA VAL A 87 -2.14 0.74 -1.04
C VAL A 87 -2.45 0.92 0.44
N GLY A 88 -1.45 1.26 1.27
CA GLY A 88 -1.64 1.54 2.68
C GLY A 88 -2.63 2.68 2.91
N GLY A 89 -2.51 3.79 2.17
CA GLY A 89 -3.43 4.92 2.25
C GLY A 89 -4.88 4.55 1.92
N ILE A 90 -5.08 3.83 0.81
CA ILE A 90 -6.41 3.33 0.41
C ILE A 90 -7.01 2.46 1.53
N MET A 91 -6.22 1.56 2.12
CA MET A 91 -6.68 0.70 3.20
C MET A 91 -6.98 1.47 4.50
N GLN A 92 -6.25 2.54 4.79
CA GLN A 92 -6.59 3.44 5.90
C GLN A 92 -7.92 4.16 5.66
N GLY A 93 -8.16 4.67 4.46
CA GLY A 93 -9.44 5.28 4.10
C GLY A 93 -10.62 4.31 4.25
N PHE A 94 -10.46 3.05 3.82
CA PHE A 94 -11.48 2.02 4.06
C PHE A 94 -11.74 1.77 5.55
N ARG A 95 -10.70 1.75 6.39
CA ARG A 95 -10.87 1.58 7.85
C ARG A 95 -11.63 2.74 8.47
N VAL A 96 -11.27 3.97 8.12
CA VAL A 96 -11.91 5.19 8.62
C VAL A 96 -13.39 5.21 8.21
N GLY A 97 -13.68 4.96 6.93
CA GLY A 97 -15.07 4.91 6.46
C GLY A 97 -15.90 3.81 7.14
N GLN A 98 -15.30 2.66 7.48
CA GLN A 98 -16.01 1.60 8.19
C GLN A 98 -16.32 1.95 9.65
N ASP A 99 -15.37 2.57 10.36
CA ASP A 99 -15.54 3.03 11.74
C ASP A 99 -16.73 4.02 11.84
N ASN A 100 -16.81 4.95 10.89
CA ASN A 100 -17.87 5.98 10.85
C ASN A 100 -19.25 5.43 10.47
N ILE A 101 -19.33 4.40 9.59
CA ILE A 101 -20.60 3.93 9.03
C ILE A 101 -21.25 2.85 9.89
N TYR A 102 -20.48 1.91 10.45
CA TYR A 102 -21.04 0.68 10.98
C TYR A 102 -21.16 0.65 12.52
N GLY A 103 -20.32 1.38 13.26
CA GLY A 103 -20.37 1.42 14.73
C GLY A 103 -20.24 0.04 15.42
N ASP A 104 -20.44 -0.01 16.74
CA ASP A 104 -20.05 -1.15 17.59
C ASP A 104 -20.84 -2.46 17.38
N ASN A 105 -21.99 -2.41 16.71
CA ASN A 105 -22.96 -3.53 16.68
C ASN A 105 -23.01 -4.34 15.38
N VAL A 106 -22.09 -4.09 14.43
CA VAL A 106 -22.06 -4.81 13.15
C VAL A 106 -21.08 -5.96 13.22
N MET A 107 -21.57 -7.16 12.89
CA MET A 107 -20.74 -8.34 12.74
C MET A 107 -19.96 -8.24 11.42
N MET A 108 -18.64 -8.34 11.51
CA MET A 108 -17.71 -8.15 10.41
C MET A 108 -17.00 -9.45 10.09
N ARG A 109 -17.03 -9.84 8.82
CA ARG A 109 -16.29 -10.98 8.26
C ARG A 109 -14.92 -10.54 7.78
N TRP A 110 -13.89 -11.35 8.07
CA TRP A 110 -12.56 -11.15 7.51
C TRP A 110 -12.47 -11.71 6.09
N VAL A 111 -12.22 -10.85 5.10
CA VAL A 111 -12.16 -11.20 3.69
C VAL A 111 -10.76 -10.89 3.14
N SER A 112 -10.17 -11.83 2.41
CA SER A 112 -8.93 -11.58 1.67
C SER A 112 -9.26 -11.00 0.29
N VAL A 113 -8.84 -9.77 0.03
CA VAL A 113 -9.06 -9.11 -1.27
C VAL A 113 -7.73 -9.00 -2.02
N GLY A 114 -7.73 -9.09 -3.35
CA GLY A 114 -6.66 -8.56 -4.20
C GLY A 114 -5.35 -9.34 -4.29
N SER A 115 -5.09 -10.38 -3.48
CA SER A 115 -3.86 -11.17 -3.57
C SER A 115 -4.12 -12.68 -3.52
N PRO A 116 -3.55 -13.48 -4.45
CA PRO A 116 -3.56 -14.94 -4.33
C PRO A 116 -2.62 -15.45 -3.21
N LYS A 117 -1.72 -14.60 -2.72
CA LYS A 117 -0.78 -14.92 -1.64
C LYS A 117 -1.26 -14.30 -0.32
N ILE A 118 -1.84 -15.15 0.52
CA ILE A 118 -2.29 -14.80 1.87
C ILE A 118 -1.16 -15.13 2.85
N CYS A 119 -0.89 -14.24 3.81
CA CYS A 119 0.09 -14.50 4.86
C CYS A 119 -0.45 -15.45 5.93
N GLY A 120 0.46 -16.09 6.69
CA GLY A 120 0.08 -17.02 7.76
C GLY A 120 -0.81 -16.39 8.83
N ASP A 121 -0.58 -15.11 9.16
CA ASP A 121 -1.34 -14.40 10.19
C ASP A 121 -2.80 -14.17 9.82
N CYS A 122 -3.07 -13.95 8.53
CA CYS A 122 -4.43 -13.71 8.02
C CYS A 122 -5.13 -15.01 7.59
N ALA A 123 -4.38 -16.06 7.24
CA ALA A 123 -4.95 -17.28 6.65
C ALA A 123 -5.99 -17.97 7.54
N SER A 124 -5.78 -17.95 8.87
CA SER A 124 -6.72 -18.54 9.83
C SER A 124 -7.94 -17.67 10.07
N ARG A 125 -7.86 -16.36 9.80
CA ARG A 125 -8.93 -15.38 10.06
C ARG A 125 -9.96 -15.32 8.95
N ILE A 126 -9.59 -15.68 7.72
CA ILE A 126 -10.47 -15.65 6.55
C ILE A 126 -11.79 -16.38 6.84
N GLY A 127 -12.90 -15.69 6.60
CA GLY A 127 -14.26 -16.20 6.82
C GLY A 127 -14.74 -16.13 8.28
N GLN A 128 -13.87 -15.80 9.23
CA GLN A 128 -14.29 -15.57 10.62
C GLN A 128 -15.11 -14.29 10.72
N ILE A 129 -16.10 -14.32 11.60
CA ILE A 129 -17.04 -13.23 11.84
C ILE A 129 -16.91 -12.83 13.30
N ASP A 130 -16.72 -11.53 13.55
CA ASP A 130 -16.62 -10.98 14.89
C ASP A 130 -17.08 -9.52 14.93
N THR A 131 -17.24 -8.95 16.12
CA THR A 131 -17.56 -7.52 16.28
C THR A 131 -16.38 -6.64 15.90
N TRP A 132 -16.66 -5.38 15.57
CA TRP A 132 -15.62 -4.38 15.31
C TRP A 132 -14.62 -4.25 16.47
N GLU A 133 -15.12 -4.17 17.71
CA GLU A 133 -14.30 -4.05 18.92
C GLU A 133 -13.33 -5.24 19.08
N ASN A 134 -13.82 -6.46 18.87
CA ASN A 134 -13.00 -7.67 18.96
C ASN A 134 -11.93 -7.70 17.86
N TRP A 135 -12.27 -7.27 16.63
CA TRP A 135 -11.28 -7.13 15.57
C TRP A 135 -10.24 -6.06 15.84
N GLN A 136 -10.66 -4.94 16.44
CA GLN A 136 -9.75 -3.87 16.85
C GLN A 136 -8.74 -4.38 17.88
N ALA A 137 -9.22 -5.14 18.88
CA ALA A 137 -8.37 -5.78 19.89
C ALA A 137 -7.45 -6.87 19.29
N ALA A 138 -7.94 -7.65 18.32
CA ALA A 138 -7.19 -8.73 17.67
C ALA A 138 -6.20 -8.24 16.59
N GLY A 139 -6.32 -6.98 16.16
CA GLY A 139 -5.53 -6.38 15.09
C GLY A 139 -6.28 -6.33 13.75
N LEU A 140 -6.46 -5.10 13.26
CA LEU A 140 -7.16 -4.81 12.01
C LEU A 140 -6.27 -5.03 10.77
N PRO A 141 -6.86 -5.32 9.60
CA PRO A 141 -6.10 -5.29 8.35
C PRO A 141 -5.34 -3.97 8.18
N ALA A 142 -4.11 -4.06 7.67
CA ALA A 142 -3.22 -2.91 7.43
C ALA A 142 -2.84 -2.07 8.68
N SER A 143 -3.14 -2.52 9.90
CA SER A 143 -2.78 -1.80 11.13
C SER A 143 -1.34 -2.00 11.62
N GLY A 144 -0.60 -2.92 11.00
CA GLY A 144 0.74 -3.33 11.45
C GLY A 144 0.80 -4.65 12.23
N PHE A 145 -0.35 -5.25 12.59
CA PHE A 145 -0.36 -6.48 13.42
C PHE A 145 0.23 -7.72 12.72
N SER A 146 0.06 -7.82 11.39
CA SER A 146 0.51 -8.96 10.59
C SER A 146 1.90 -8.71 9.99
N VAL A 147 2.53 -9.77 9.49
CA VAL A 147 3.78 -9.70 8.73
C VAL A 147 3.68 -8.82 7.47
N CYS A 148 2.47 -8.66 6.93
CA CYS A 148 2.20 -7.78 5.80
C CYS A 148 2.22 -6.29 6.19
N LYS A 149 2.02 -5.99 7.48
CA LYS A 149 1.90 -4.65 8.05
C LYS A 149 0.88 -3.82 7.26
N GLU A 150 1.25 -2.63 6.80
CA GLU A 150 0.42 -1.70 6.03
C GLU A 150 0.07 -2.22 4.62
N ASN A 151 0.70 -3.33 4.19
CA ASN A 151 0.52 -3.93 2.86
C ASN A 151 -0.45 -5.12 2.90
N CYS A 152 -1.24 -5.24 3.97
CA CYS A 152 -2.27 -6.25 4.07
C CYS A 152 -3.42 -5.88 3.13
N TYR A 153 -3.83 -6.82 2.28
CA TYR A 153 -4.98 -6.64 1.39
C TYR A 153 -6.27 -7.29 1.94
N CYS A 154 -6.26 -7.73 3.20
CA CYS A 154 -7.48 -8.18 3.84
C CYS A 154 -8.38 -6.99 4.17
N GLN A 155 -9.68 -7.22 4.25
CA GLN A 155 -10.68 -6.23 4.62
C GLN A 155 -11.68 -6.86 5.59
N LEU A 156 -12.27 -6.03 6.44
CA LEU A 156 -13.44 -6.40 7.21
C LEU A 156 -14.66 -6.02 6.38
N ILE A 157 -15.59 -6.95 6.19
CA ILE A 157 -16.80 -6.74 5.39
C ILE A 157 -18.00 -7.14 6.26
N PRO A 158 -19.05 -6.32 6.39
CA PRO A 158 -20.27 -6.69 7.10
C PRO A 158 -20.80 -8.07 6.69
N GLU A 159 -21.26 -8.86 7.66
CA GLU A 159 -21.70 -10.25 7.44
C GLU A 159 -22.84 -10.36 6.42
N ASP A 160 -23.73 -9.37 6.40
CA ASP A 160 -24.91 -9.30 5.54
C ASP A 160 -24.59 -9.02 4.06
N ILE A 161 -23.36 -8.62 3.75
CA ILE A 161 -22.90 -8.43 2.38
C ILE A 161 -22.49 -9.80 1.78
N PRO A 162 -23.14 -10.26 0.70
CA PRO A 162 -22.78 -11.51 0.05
C PRO A 162 -21.47 -11.35 -0.74
N ILE A 163 -20.38 -11.89 -0.19
CA ILE A 163 -19.06 -11.89 -0.81
C ILE A 163 -18.32 -13.20 -0.48
N ASP A 164 -17.47 -13.64 -1.40
CA ASP A 164 -16.55 -14.76 -1.15
C ASP A 164 -15.45 -14.35 -0.18
N ASP A 165 -15.04 -15.26 0.71
CA ASP A 165 -13.99 -14.98 1.70
C ASP A 165 -12.61 -14.70 1.05
N LYS A 166 -12.44 -15.07 -0.22
CA LYS A 166 -11.24 -14.85 -1.02
C LYS A 166 -11.60 -14.26 -2.37
N VAL A 167 -11.40 -12.96 -2.51
CA VAL A 167 -11.63 -12.22 -3.76
C VAL A 167 -10.29 -11.96 -4.44
N ILE A 168 -10.06 -12.62 -5.59
CA ILE A 168 -8.87 -12.38 -6.40
C ILE A 168 -9.22 -11.35 -7.47
N VAL A 169 -8.63 -10.16 -7.38
CA VAL A 169 -8.76 -9.13 -8.41
C VAL A 169 -7.79 -9.46 -9.54
N GLN A 170 -8.31 -9.90 -10.69
CA GLN A 170 -7.50 -10.08 -11.90
C GLN A 170 -6.98 -8.71 -12.36
N GLY A 171 -5.68 -8.48 -12.23
CA GLY A 171 -5.02 -7.21 -12.57
C GLY A 171 -3.77 -6.91 -11.75
N VAL A 172 -3.61 -7.56 -10.58
CA VAL A 172 -2.45 -7.37 -9.69
C VAL A 172 -1.57 -8.63 -9.64
N GLY A 173 -1.09 -9.06 -10.82
CA GLY A 173 -0.01 -10.05 -10.92
C GLY A 173 -0.38 -11.33 -11.65
N GLY A 174 0.01 -11.40 -12.92
CA GLY A 174 0.01 -12.64 -13.69
C GLY A 174 -0.02 -12.39 -15.19
N ILE A 175 1.13 -12.04 -15.79
CA ILE A 175 1.38 -12.51 -17.15
C ILE A 175 1.50 -14.02 -17.01
N GLU A 176 0.51 -14.76 -17.51
CA GLU A 176 0.61 -16.20 -17.68
C GLU A 176 1.79 -16.48 -18.61
N SER A 177 2.92 -16.91 -18.04
CA SER A 177 3.98 -17.54 -18.81
C SER A 177 3.50 -18.94 -19.18
N SER A 178 2.70 -19.00 -20.24
CA SER A 178 2.35 -20.26 -20.90
C SER A 178 3.63 -20.95 -21.36
N ARG A 179 3.79 -22.20 -20.94
CA ARG A 179 4.67 -23.18 -21.61
C ARG A 179 3.83 -23.92 -22.64
#